data_AF-A0A3D4W201-F1
#
_entry.id   AF-A0A3D4W201-F1
#
_cell.length_a   1.000
_cell.length_b   1.000
_cell.length_c   1.000
_cell.angle_alpha   90.00
_cell.angle_beta   90.00
_cell.angle_gamma   90.00
#
_symmetry.space_group_name_H-M   'P 1'
#
loop_
_entity.id
_entity.type
_entity.pdbx_description
1 polymer ?
#
loop_
_entity_poly.entity_id
_entity_poly.type
_entity_poly.pdbx_seq_one_letter_code
_entity_poly.pdbx_strand_id
1 'polypeptide(L)'
;SGGQKQRIAIARALATDPKVLLCDEATSALDPNTTHSILTLIKDINRKLGITVVVITHQMSVVEEICDHVAILDGGVVVEQGEVKEIFANPKTAAAKRLVAPNGGSAARDLSSFAPDDHVVRVTFNGSSAAKPLVASLAAEKGILVSVLSADTRDLSGQCYGSMLLKLPADLDEAKQAAAYMRAQPGITVEEVTGE
;
A
#
# COMPACT_ATOMS: atom_id res chain seq x y z
N SER A 1 13.50 27.61 5.65
CA SER A 1 13.21 26.39 4.84
C SER A 1 11.70 26.20 4.67
N GLY A 2 11.26 25.32 3.76
CA GLY A 2 9.83 25.02 3.58
C GLY A 2 9.15 24.56 4.88
N GLY A 3 9.79 23.65 5.62
CA GLY A 3 9.24 23.17 6.91
C GLY A 3 9.11 24.25 7.99
N GLN A 4 9.99 25.26 8.01
CA GLN A 4 9.83 26.40 8.94
C GLN A 4 8.60 27.23 8.59
N LYS A 5 8.37 27.52 7.31
CA LYS A 5 7.17 28.23 6.86
C LYS A 5 5.90 27.44 7.20
N GLN A 6 5.94 26.12 7.06
CA GLN A 6 4.82 25.25 7.41
C GLN A 6 4.52 25.28 8.91
N ARG A 7 5.54 25.25 9.78
CA ARG A 7 5.37 25.39 11.23
C ARG A 7 4.72 26.73 11.62
N ILE A 8 5.09 27.83 10.96
CA ILE A 8 4.45 29.13 11.17
C ILE A 8 2.97 29.09 10.73
N ALA A 9 2.68 28.45 9.60
CA ALA A 9 1.30 28.30 9.12
C ALA A 9 0.43 27.48 10.09
N ILE A 10 0.97 26.38 10.62
CA ILE A 10 0.31 25.56 11.64
C ILE A 10 0.08 26.38 12.92
N ALA A 11 1.10 27.08 13.42
CA ALA A 11 0.96 27.92 14.61
C ALA A 11 -0.12 29.01 14.42
N ARG A 12 -0.17 29.62 13.24
CA ARG A 12 -1.22 30.59 12.88
C ARG A 12 -2.60 29.95 12.88
N ALA A 13 -2.75 28.75 12.33
CA ALA A 13 -4.02 28.04 12.32
C ALA A 13 -4.51 27.68 13.74
N LEU A 14 -3.58 27.34 14.64
CA LEU A 14 -3.89 27.00 16.04
C LEU A 14 -4.12 28.21 16.93
N ALA A 15 -3.75 29.43 16.49
CA ALA A 15 -3.83 30.63 17.32
C ALA A 15 -5.25 30.99 17.80
N THR A 16 -6.28 30.48 17.12
CA THR A 16 -7.70 30.72 17.47
C THR A 16 -8.34 29.58 18.27
N ASP A 17 -7.54 28.66 18.82
CA ASP A 17 -8.01 27.46 19.54
C ASP A 17 -9.09 26.67 18.77
N PRO A 18 -8.81 26.26 17.51
CA PRO A 18 -9.81 25.63 16.67
C PRO A 18 -10.13 24.20 17.13
N LYS A 19 -11.38 23.77 16.92
CA LYS A 19 -11.77 22.37 17.12
C LYS A 19 -11.38 21.46 15.95
N VAL A 20 -11.13 22.05 14.78
CA VAL A 20 -10.82 21.35 13.53
C VAL A 20 -9.64 22.02 12.84
N LEU A 21 -8.66 21.22 12.43
CA LEU A 21 -7.54 21.63 11.60
C LEU A 21 -7.68 21.01 10.21
N LEU A 22 -7.72 21.84 9.18
CA LEU A 22 -7.74 21.42 7.78
C LEU A 22 -6.33 21.51 7.20
N CYS A 23 -5.82 20.39 6.69
CA CYS A 23 -4.51 20.28 6.08
C CYS A 23 -4.67 20.00 4.58
N ASP A 24 -4.60 21.05 3.76
CA ASP A 24 -4.68 20.94 2.30
C ASP A 24 -3.30 20.87 1.67
N GLU A 25 -2.92 19.68 1.16
CA GLU A 25 -1.61 19.36 0.57
C GLU A 25 -0.41 19.90 1.37
N ALA A 26 -0.50 19.85 2.71
CA ALA A 26 0.40 20.53 3.64
C ALA A 26 1.90 20.15 3.53
N THR A 27 2.22 19.08 2.81
CA THR A 27 3.58 18.53 2.68
C THR A 27 4.08 18.38 1.24
N SER A 28 3.30 18.78 0.22
CA SER A 28 3.63 18.51 -1.20
C SER A 28 4.93 19.17 -1.69
N ALA A 29 5.31 20.30 -1.10
CA ALA A 29 6.51 21.06 -1.47
C ALA A 29 7.72 20.84 -0.54
N LEU A 30 7.70 19.79 0.28
CA LEU A 30 8.72 19.50 1.29
C LEU A 30 9.53 18.26 0.91
N ASP A 31 10.81 18.24 1.31
CA ASP A 31 11.63 17.03 1.22
C ASP A 31 11.10 15.94 2.17
N PRO A 32 11.37 14.64 1.90
CA PRO A 32 10.81 13.54 2.68
C PRO A 32 11.05 13.63 4.20
N ASN A 33 12.25 14.05 4.62
CA ASN A 33 12.58 14.17 6.05
C ASN A 33 11.78 15.28 6.72
N THR A 34 11.65 16.43 6.03
CA THR A 34 10.82 17.54 6.51
C THR A 34 9.34 17.16 6.52
N THR A 35 8.84 16.44 5.52
CA THR A 35 7.47 15.92 5.47
C THR A 35 7.17 15.10 6.72
N HIS A 36 7.99 14.08 7.01
CA HIS A 36 7.83 13.25 8.20
C HIS A 36 7.82 14.07 9.50
N SER A 37 8.71 15.07 9.60
CA SER A 37 8.74 15.97 10.76
C SER A 37 7.45 16.78 10.93
N ILE A 38 6.82 17.22 9.83
CA ILE A 38 5.56 17.97 9.85
C ILE A 38 4.39 17.05 10.18
N LEU A 39 4.33 15.86 9.61
CA LEU A 39 3.28 14.88 9.88
C LEU A 39 3.30 14.44 11.36
N THR A 40 4.49 14.18 11.90
CA THR A 40 4.68 13.89 13.32
C THR A 40 4.16 15.02 14.20
N LEU A 41 4.44 16.28 13.83
CA LEU A 41 3.94 17.44 14.55
C LEU A 41 2.40 17.51 14.54
N ILE A 42 1.76 17.26 13.39
CA ILE A 42 0.30 17.26 13.26
C ILE A 42 -0.33 16.17 14.14
N LYS A 43 0.26 14.96 14.14
CA LYS A 43 -0.18 13.84 14.98
C LYS A 43 -0.07 14.17 16.48
N ASP A 44 1.01 14.83 16.86
CA ASP A 44 1.22 15.31 18.23
C ASP A 44 0.18 16.35 18.65
N ILE A 45 -0.15 17.29 17.76
CA ILE A 45 -1.17 18.31 18.00
C ILE A 45 -2.54 17.66 18.21
N ASN A 46 -2.93 16.73 17.34
CA ASN A 46 -4.18 15.96 17.49
C ASN A 46 -4.24 15.27 18.87
N ARG A 47 -3.19 14.55 19.26
CA ARG A 47 -3.15 13.83 20.54
C ARG A 47 -3.15 14.75 21.77
N LYS A 48 -2.42 15.86 21.72
CA LYS A 48 -2.25 16.76 22.87
C LYS A 48 -3.44 17.70 23.06
N LEU A 49 -4.00 18.20 21.97
CA LEU A 49 -5.07 19.20 22.01
C LEU A 49 -6.46 18.60 21.76
N GLY A 50 -6.55 17.34 21.34
CA GLY A 50 -7.84 16.69 21.05
C GLY A 50 -8.58 17.28 19.85
N ILE A 51 -7.87 17.97 18.96
CA ILE A 51 -8.47 18.59 17.77
C ILE A 51 -8.73 17.56 16.68
N THR A 52 -9.81 17.73 15.93
CA THR A 52 -10.06 16.93 14.73
C THR A 52 -9.15 17.39 13.60
N VAL A 53 -8.47 16.48 12.91
CA VAL A 53 -7.60 16.80 11.78
C VAL A 53 -8.18 16.19 10.51
N VAL A 54 -8.36 17.01 9.48
CA VAL A 54 -8.77 16.56 8.14
C VAL A 54 -7.62 16.82 7.19
N VAL A 55 -7.12 15.77 6.54
CA VAL A 55 -6.00 15.86 5.60
C VAL A 55 -6.50 15.60 4.18
N ILE A 56 -6.13 16.49 3.27
CA ILE A 56 -6.34 16.37 1.83
C ILE A 56 -4.96 16.16 1.21
N THR A 57 -4.79 15.05 0.50
CA THR A 57 -3.51 14.69 -0.11
C THR A 57 -3.73 13.69 -1.26
N HIS A 58 -2.83 13.72 -2.23
CA HIS A 58 -2.72 12.71 -3.27
C HIS A 58 -1.72 11.58 -2.91
N GLN A 59 -1.02 11.69 -1.78
CA GLN A 59 0.03 10.75 -1.37
C GLN A 59 -0.50 9.76 -0.32
N MET A 60 -0.63 8.48 -0.70
CA MET A 60 -1.11 7.44 0.23
C MET A 60 -0.17 7.19 1.41
N SER A 61 1.13 7.44 1.27
CA SER A 61 2.09 7.35 2.39
C SER A 61 1.74 8.30 3.55
N VAL A 62 1.22 9.49 3.23
CA VAL A 62 0.76 10.46 4.24
C VAL A 62 -0.48 9.94 4.97
N VAL A 63 -1.43 9.37 4.21
CA VAL A 63 -2.65 8.78 4.77
C VAL A 63 -2.32 7.64 5.73
N GLU A 64 -1.41 6.74 5.33
CA GLU A 64 -0.96 5.60 6.12
C GLU A 64 -0.29 6.01 7.45
N GLU A 65 0.40 7.15 7.47
CA GLU A 65 1.20 7.57 8.63
C GLU A 65 0.38 8.23 9.75
N ILE A 66 -0.62 9.05 9.39
CA ILE A 66 -1.31 9.93 10.35
C ILE A 66 -2.84 9.82 10.39
N CYS A 67 -3.49 9.16 9.41
CA CYS A 67 -4.95 9.11 9.36
C CYS A 67 -5.50 7.80 9.96
N ASP A 68 -6.62 7.90 10.66
CA ASP A 68 -7.37 6.72 11.14
C ASP A 68 -8.40 6.23 10.10
N HIS A 69 -9.03 7.17 9.39
CA HIS A 69 -10.02 6.94 8.35
C HIS A 69 -9.63 7.64 7.06
N VAL A 70 -10.10 7.13 5.93
CA VAL A 70 -9.89 7.70 4.61
C VAL A 70 -11.17 7.69 3.79
N ALA A 71 -11.36 8.73 2.99
CA ALA A 71 -12.35 8.79 1.93
C ALA A 71 -11.61 9.04 0.60
N ILE A 72 -11.89 8.19 -0.39
CA ILE A 72 -11.30 8.25 -1.72
C ILE A 72 -12.31 8.89 -2.65
N LEU A 73 -11.88 9.95 -3.33
CA LEU A 73 -12.69 10.70 -4.28
C LEU A 73 -12.24 10.37 -5.71
N ASP A 74 -13.20 10.13 -6.60
CA ASP A 74 -12.98 10.03 -8.05
C ASP A 74 -14.13 10.73 -8.77
N GLY A 75 -13.84 11.54 -9.79
CA GLY A 75 -14.88 12.30 -10.51
C GLY A 75 -15.74 13.23 -9.64
N GLY A 76 -15.23 13.70 -8.49
CA GLY A 76 -15.96 14.57 -7.57
C GLY A 76 -16.95 13.84 -6.64
N VAL A 77 -16.96 12.50 -6.63
CA VAL A 77 -17.78 11.70 -5.72
C VAL A 77 -16.89 10.85 -4.81
N VAL A 78 -17.36 10.60 -3.58
CA VAL A 78 -16.71 9.63 -2.69
C VAL A 78 -17.03 8.23 -3.21
N VAL A 79 -16.02 7.55 -3.74
CA VAL A 79 -16.16 6.21 -4.31
C VAL A 79 -15.90 5.12 -3.27
N GLU A 80 -15.07 5.40 -2.27
CA GLU A 80 -14.77 4.45 -1.21
C GLU A 80 -14.41 5.19 0.08
N GLN A 81 -14.82 4.66 1.23
CA GLN A 81 -14.47 5.21 2.54
C GLN A 81 -14.41 4.12 3.60
N GLY A 82 -13.55 4.29 4.59
CA GLY A 82 -13.41 3.33 5.68
C GLY A 82 -12.18 3.59 6.54
N GLU A 83 -11.87 2.64 7.41
CA GLU A 83 -10.60 2.64 8.14
C GLU A 83 -9.44 2.52 7.16
N VAL A 84 -8.36 3.26 7.41
CA VAL A 84 -7.15 3.22 6.56
C VAL A 84 -6.65 1.78 6.41
N LYS A 85 -6.68 0.98 7.48
CA LYS A 85 -6.26 -0.43 7.44
C LYS A 85 -7.09 -1.27 6.46
N GLU A 86 -8.42 -1.14 6.47
CA GLU A 86 -9.28 -1.91 5.56
C GLU A 86 -9.08 -1.48 4.12
N ILE A 87 -9.00 -0.17 3.86
CA ILE A 87 -8.84 0.38 2.51
C ILE A 87 -7.50 -0.01 1.91
N PHE A 88 -6.43 -0.04 2.71
CA PHE A 88 -5.11 -0.48 2.24
C PHE A 88 -5.03 -2.00 2.07
N ALA A 89 -5.71 -2.76 2.93
CA ALA A 89 -5.71 -4.23 2.88
C ALA A 89 -6.55 -4.79 1.74
N ASN A 90 -7.71 -4.19 1.48
CA ASN A 90 -8.72 -4.71 0.56
C ASN A 90 -9.47 -3.58 -0.17
N PRO A 91 -8.77 -2.82 -1.04
CA PRO A 91 -9.40 -1.74 -1.81
C PRO A 91 -10.44 -2.32 -2.78
N LYS A 92 -11.69 -1.86 -2.69
CA LYS A 92 -12.83 -2.40 -3.46
C LYS A 92 -12.96 -1.73 -4.83
N THR A 93 -12.74 -0.42 -4.90
CA THR A 93 -12.93 0.40 -6.10
C THR A 93 -11.67 0.46 -6.97
N ALA A 94 -11.85 0.70 -8.27
CA ALA A 94 -10.74 0.89 -9.20
C ALA A 94 -9.88 2.12 -8.85
N ALA A 95 -10.48 3.18 -8.29
CA ALA A 95 -9.74 4.34 -7.80
C ALA A 95 -8.87 4.00 -6.59
N ALA A 96 -9.42 3.30 -5.59
CA ALA A 96 -8.67 2.88 -4.42
C ALA A 96 -7.52 1.94 -4.78
N LYS A 97 -7.76 0.96 -5.67
CA LYS A 97 -6.72 0.09 -6.20
C LYS A 97 -5.59 0.88 -6.86
N ARG A 98 -5.92 1.88 -7.68
CA ARG A 98 -4.95 2.79 -8.31
C ARG A 98 -4.22 3.72 -7.33
N LEU A 99 -4.72 3.96 -6.13
CA LEU A 99 -4.06 4.86 -5.18
C LEU A 99 -3.20 4.08 -4.17
N VAL A 100 -3.74 2.98 -3.65
CA VAL A 100 -3.06 2.09 -2.69
C VAL A 100 -1.96 1.30 -3.39
N ALA A 101 -2.23 0.85 -4.62
CA ALA A 101 -1.28 0.16 -5.47
C ALA A 101 -1.18 0.86 -6.84
N PRO A 102 -0.58 2.07 -6.91
CA PRO A 102 -0.57 2.90 -8.12
C PRO A 102 0.14 2.31 -9.33
N ASN A 103 0.88 1.23 -9.12
CA ASN A 103 1.49 0.45 -10.19
C ASN A 103 0.85 -0.95 -10.36
N GLY A 104 -0.14 -1.34 -9.53
CA GLY A 104 -0.46 -2.75 -9.33
C GLY A 104 0.74 -3.51 -8.77
N GLY A 105 1.48 -2.91 -7.83
CA GLY A 105 2.89 -3.26 -7.52
C GLY A 105 3.81 -2.84 -8.68
N SER A 106 5.11 -2.68 -8.50
CA SER A 106 6.08 -2.41 -9.59
C SER A 106 6.24 -3.59 -10.56
N ALA A 107 5.12 -4.05 -11.10
CA ALA A 107 4.84 -5.38 -11.59
C ALA A 107 4.02 -5.29 -12.88
N ALA A 108 3.09 -4.33 -12.98
CA ALA A 108 2.40 -4.07 -14.24
C ALA A 108 3.29 -3.36 -15.28
N ARG A 109 4.34 -2.63 -14.85
CA ARG A 109 5.24 -1.93 -15.79
C ARG A 109 6.19 -2.85 -16.56
N ASP A 110 6.31 -4.12 -16.15
CA ASP A 110 7.16 -5.11 -16.84
C ASP A 110 6.35 -6.15 -17.61
N LEU A 111 5.03 -5.99 -17.78
CA LEU A 111 4.24 -6.97 -18.53
C LEU A 111 4.60 -7.05 -20.01
N SER A 112 5.12 -5.97 -20.58
CA SER A 112 5.68 -5.93 -21.93
C SER A 112 7.02 -6.66 -22.08
N SER A 113 7.60 -7.14 -20.96
CA SER A 113 8.90 -7.80 -20.89
C SER A 113 8.81 -9.32 -20.87
N PHE A 114 7.60 -9.89 -20.71
CA PHE A 114 7.41 -11.33 -20.56
C PHE A 114 7.08 -12.00 -21.90
N ALA A 115 7.67 -13.16 -22.14
CA ALA A 115 7.31 -13.97 -23.30
C ALA A 115 5.85 -14.46 -23.14
N PRO A 116 5.09 -14.68 -24.23
CA PRO A 116 3.71 -15.18 -24.18
C PRO A 116 3.55 -16.50 -23.41
N ASP A 117 4.61 -17.30 -23.33
CA ASP A 117 4.64 -18.60 -22.64
C ASP A 117 5.15 -18.51 -21.19
N ASP A 118 5.45 -17.32 -20.67
CA ASP A 118 5.87 -17.16 -19.29
C ASP A 118 4.66 -17.23 -18.33
N HIS A 119 4.60 -18.28 -17.53
CA HIS A 119 3.62 -18.39 -16.45
C HIS A 119 3.96 -17.45 -15.30
N VAL A 120 3.39 -16.25 -15.31
CA VAL A 120 3.58 -15.25 -14.26
C VAL A 120 2.32 -15.15 -13.40
N VAL A 121 2.51 -15.20 -12.09
CA VAL A 121 1.43 -15.01 -11.12
C VAL A 121 1.71 -13.83 -10.20
N ARG A 122 0.64 -13.08 -9.90
CA ARG A 122 0.58 -12.08 -8.85
C ARG A 122 0.09 -12.72 -7.57
N VAL A 123 0.91 -12.64 -6.54
CA VAL A 123 0.61 -13.10 -5.20
C VAL A 123 0.36 -11.87 -4.33
N THR A 124 -0.87 -11.67 -3.90
CA THR A 124 -1.28 -10.54 -3.04
C THR A 124 -1.38 -11.02 -1.59
N PHE A 125 -0.73 -10.30 -0.69
CA PHE A 125 -0.75 -10.51 0.75
C PHE A 125 -1.76 -9.54 1.37
N ASN A 126 -2.80 -10.08 2.00
CA ASN A 126 -3.88 -9.33 2.63
C ASN A 126 -3.82 -9.53 4.15
N GLY A 127 -2.73 -9.11 4.77
CA GLY A 127 -2.55 -9.23 6.22
C GLY A 127 -2.16 -10.62 6.70
N SER A 128 -1.63 -11.47 5.79
CA SER A 128 -1.08 -12.77 6.15
C SER A 128 0.07 -12.58 7.14
N SER A 129 0.15 -13.43 8.16
CA SER A 129 1.27 -13.43 9.10
C SER A 129 2.58 -13.69 8.34
N ALA A 130 3.57 -12.81 8.52
CA ALA A 130 4.91 -12.96 7.96
C ALA A 130 5.69 -14.19 8.49
N ALA A 131 5.07 -15.02 9.33
CA ALA A 131 5.72 -16.11 10.04
C ALA A 131 6.18 -17.27 9.13
N LYS A 132 5.53 -17.51 7.99
CA LYS A 132 5.93 -18.58 7.05
C LYS A 132 6.50 -17.99 5.75
N PRO A 133 7.79 -18.26 5.42
CA PRO A 133 8.41 -17.70 4.23
C PRO A 133 7.90 -18.40 2.97
N LEU A 134 6.86 -17.85 2.33
CA LEU A 134 6.11 -18.48 1.23
C LEU A 134 7.01 -19.15 0.17
N VAL A 135 7.94 -18.38 -0.42
CA VAL A 135 8.82 -18.85 -1.51
C VAL A 135 9.77 -19.93 -1.02
N ALA A 136 10.39 -19.74 0.15
CA ALA A 136 11.30 -20.72 0.72
C ALA A 136 10.56 -22.02 1.10
N SER A 137 9.34 -21.92 1.62
CA SER A 137 8.51 -23.08 1.94
C SER A 137 8.04 -23.83 0.70
N LEU A 138 7.72 -23.12 -0.40
CA LEU A 138 7.41 -23.78 -1.67
C LEU A 138 8.61 -24.62 -2.16
N ALA A 139 9.81 -24.05 -2.13
CA ALA A 139 11.03 -24.76 -2.50
C ALA A 139 11.30 -25.95 -1.56
N ALA A 140 11.18 -25.77 -0.24
CA ALA A 140 11.50 -26.80 0.74
C ALA A 140 10.47 -27.94 0.81
N GLU A 141 9.18 -27.63 0.68
CA GLU A 141 8.09 -28.60 0.88
C GLU A 141 7.63 -29.25 -0.43
N LYS A 142 7.75 -28.54 -1.56
CA LYS A 142 7.31 -29.03 -2.88
C LYS A 142 8.46 -29.28 -3.84
N GLY A 143 9.68 -28.82 -3.54
CA GLY A 143 10.80 -28.90 -4.47
C GLY A 143 10.67 -27.95 -5.66
N ILE A 144 9.70 -27.03 -5.63
CA ILE A 144 9.40 -26.13 -6.76
C ILE A 144 10.10 -24.80 -6.55
N LEU A 145 10.96 -24.44 -7.50
CA LEU A 145 11.63 -23.15 -7.54
C LEU A 145 10.80 -22.15 -8.34
N VAL A 146 10.69 -20.93 -7.81
CA VAL A 146 10.03 -19.80 -8.48
C VAL A 146 10.98 -18.62 -8.48
N SER A 147 10.88 -17.77 -9.50
CA SER A 147 11.68 -16.53 -9.56
C SER A 147 10.84 -15.35 -9.12
N VAL A 148 11.35 -14.55 -8.18
CA VAL A 148 10.72 -13.30 -7.77
C VAL A 148 11.08 -12.24 -8.81
N LEU A 149 10.08 -11.80 -9.59
CA LEU A 149 10.26 -10.78 -10.61
C LEU A 149 10.14 -9.38 -10.02
N SER A 150 9.18 -9.19 -9.12
CA SER A 150 8.94 -7.94 -8.43
C SER A 150 8.31 -8.20 -7.07
N ALA A 151 8.62 -7.37 -6.09
CA ALA A 151 8.04 -7.43 -4.77
C ALA A 151 7.80 -6.01 -4.26
N ASP A 152 6.54 -5.71 -3.96
CA ASP A 152 6.10 -4.47 -3.30
C ASP A 152 5.25 -4.90 -2.11
N THR A 153 5.92 -5.29 -1.04
CA THR A 153 5.31 -5.74 0.21
C THR A 153 5.73 -4.82 1.36
N ARG A 154 4.81 -4.52 2.25
CA ARG A 154 5.00 -3.71 3.46
C ARG A 154 4.57 -4.50 4.68
N ASP A 155 5.26 -4.27 5.79
CA ASP A 155 4.84 -4.81 7.09
C ASP A 155 4.03 -3.73 7.83
N LEU A 156 2.78 -4.07 8.15
CA LEU A 156 1.89 -3.26 8.96
C LEU A 156 1.54 -4.03 10.24
N SER A 157 2.14 -3.65 11.36
CA SER A 157 1.87 -4.24 12.69
C SER A 157 2.11 -5.77 12.76
N GLY A 158 3.13 -6.29 12.07
CA GLY A 158 3.48 -7.72 12.05
C GLY A 158 2.69 -8.52 11.01
N GLN A 159 1.93 -7.85 10.17
CA GLN A 159 1.16 -8.43 9.07
C GLN A 159 1.71 -7.93 7.74
N CYS A 160 1.93 -8.87 6.82
CA CYS A 160 2.42 -8.54 5.48
C CYS A 160 1.27 -8.11 4.58
N TYR A 161 1.41 -6.95 3.94
CA TYR A 161 0.51 -6.42 2.93
C TYR A 161 1.25 -6.11 1.64
N GLY A 162 0.55 -6.20 0.51
CA GLY A 162 1.11 -5.82 -0.79
C GLY A 162 1.14 -7.00 -1.75
N SER A 163 2.05 -6.99 -2.74
CA SER A 163 2.06 -8.03 -3.77
C SER A 163 3.46 -8.39 -4.25
N MET A 164 3.61 -9.64 -4.70
CA MET A 164 4.79 -10.12 -5.41
C MET A 164 4.38 -10.66 -6.78
N LEU A 165 5.23 -10.44 -7.79
CA LEU A 165 5.18 -11.19 -9.05
C LEU A 165 6.17 -12.32 -9.01
N LEU A 166 5.67 -13.52 -9.29
CA LEU A 166 6.47 -14.72 -9.34
C LEU A 166 6.37 -15.34 -10.74
N LYS A 167 7.52 -15.65 -11.34
CA LYS A 167 7.60 -16.53 -12.51
C LYS A 167 7.58 -17.97 -12.03
N LEU A 168 6.59 -18.73 -12.49
CA LEU A 168 6.44 -20.16 -12.24
C LEU A 168 7.32 -20.97 -13.20
N PRO A 169 7.58 -22.25 -12.89
CA PRO A 169 8.25 -23.17 -13.81
C PRO A 169 7.53 -23.27 -15.16
N ALA A 170 8.28 -23.60 -16.20
CA ALA A 170 7.73 -23.88 -17.54
C ALA A 170 6.91 -25.18 -17.58
N ASP A 171 7.17 -26.11 -16.64
CA ASP A 171 6.35 -27.30 -16.47
C ASP A 171 4.97 -26.92 -15.91
N LEU A 172 3.93 -27.25 -16.67
CA LEU A 172 2.55 -26.87 -16.37
C LEU A 172 2.01 -27.52 -15.09
N ASP A 173 2.46 -28.73 -14.75
CA ASP A 173 1.99 -29.43 -13.57
C ASP A 173 2.67 -28.87 -12.31
N GLU A 174 3.97 -28.55 -12.39
CA GLU A 174 4.66 -27.81 -11.33
C GLU A 174 4.09 -26.40 -11.13
N ALA A 175 3.79 -25.67 -12.22
CA ALA A 175 3.18 -24.34 -12.14
C ALA A 175 1.80 -24.38 -11.45
N LYS A 176 0.95 -25.35 -11.81
CA LYS A 176 -0.35 -25.55 -11.15
C LYS A 176 -0.20 -25.91 -9.68
N GLN A 177 0.74 -26.79 -9.34
CA GLN A 177 1.01 -27.15 -7.94
C GLN A 177 1.50 -25.95 -7.13
N ALA A 178 2.38 -25.12 -7.70
CA ALA A 178 2.88 -23.90 -7.07
C ALA A 178 1.74 -22.92 -6.79
N ALA A 179 0.92 -22.62 -7.81
CA ALA A 179 -0.22 -21.71 -7.66
C ALA A 179 -1.24 -22.24 -6.63
N ALA A 180 -1.52 -23.54 -6.63
CA ALA A 180 -2.42 -24.16 -5.65
C ALA A 180 -1.86 -24.09 -4.22
N TYR A 181 -0.57 -24.34 -4.04
CA TYR A 181 0.10 -24.23 -2.73
C TYR A 181 0.04 -22.81 -2.17
N MET A 182 0.26 -21.79 -3.02
CA MET A 182 0.16 -20.38 -2.62
C MET A 182 -1.26 -19.98 -2.25
N ARG A 183 -2.28 -20.39 -3.04
CA ARG A 183 -3.70 -20.13 -2.75
C ARG A 183 -4.19 -20.78 -1.46
N ALA A 184 -3.57 -21.89 -1.05
CA ALA A 184 -3.91 -22.56 0.20
C ALA A 184 -3.43 -21.80 1.46
N GLN A 185 -2.57 -20.78 1.30
CA GLN A 185 -2.08 -20.02 2.45
C GLN A 185 -3.10 -18.97 2.91
N PRO A 186 -3.27 -18.81 4.23
CA PRO A 186 -4.22 -17.85 4.78
C PRO A 186 -3.80 -16.40 4.46
N GLY A 187 -4.74 -15.59 3.97
CA GLY A 187 -4.50 -14.20 3.63
C GLY A 187 -3.71 -13.98 2.34
N ILE A 188 -3.61 -14.99 1.47
CA ILE A 188 -2.95 -14.89 0.17
C ILE A 188 -3.97 -15.05 -0.96
N THR A 189 -3.91 -14.15 -1.95
CA THR A 189 -4.66 -14.25 -3.21
C THR A 189 -3.69 -14.42 -4.36
N VAL A 190 -4.02 -15.27 -5.35
CA VAL A 190 -3.14 -15.54 -6.50
C VAL A 190 -3.91 -15.39 -7.80
N GLU A 191 -3.47 -14.43 -8.61
CA GLU A 191 -4.01 -14.09 -9.93
C GLU A 191 -2.96 -14.34 -11.02
N GLU A 192 -3.36 -14.91 -12.15
CA GLU A 192 -2.47 -15.07 -13.30
C GLU A 192 -2.34 -13.73 -14.03
N VAL A 193 -1.12 -13.38 -14.45
CA VAL A 193 -0.87 -12.12 -15.15
C VAL A 193 -0.39 -12.44 -16.55
N THR A 194 -1.24 -12.18 -17.53
CA THR A 194 -0.90 -12.29 -18.95
C THR A 194 -0.34 -10.96 -19.43
N GLY A 195 0.76 -11.01 -20.20
CA GLY A 195 1.22 -9.83 -20.94
C GLY A 195 0.27 -9.54 -22.10
N GLU A 196 -0.39 -8.39 -22.08
CA GLU A 196 -0.97 -7.75 -23.27
C GLU A 196 -0.14 -6.52 -23.66
#